data_AF-A0A382AIC6-F1
#
_entry.id   AF-A0A382AIC6-F1
#
_cell.length_a   1.000
_cell.length_b   1.000
_cell.length_c   1.000
_cell.angle_alpha   90.00
_cell.angle_beta   90.00
_cell.angle_gamma   90.00
#
_symmetry.space_group_name_H-M   'P 1'
#
loop_
_entity.id
_entity.type
_entity.pdbx_description
1 polymer ?
#
loop_
_entity_poly.entity_id
_entity_poly.type
_entity_poly.pdbx_seq_one_letter_code
_entity_poly.pdbx_strand_id
1 'polypeptide(L)'
;MAQSGYRSFKLFDFTPLGGVIMIVGVLFVALLGRLMLPKTEIDRGRHQSQRSLRNRYKLQERTFLLRVPRGSVLVGKTLAESRIGSSTGLIILALIRFGRSETLPSRQTILRGGDGILVQGRVDQFRELQRWSDLVIEREAPVLKSMVAAKIAYSEVKLAEGSPLVGELIGHAGFRTRFSVSVVGIYRRDNYRLTNLAYVPLRAGDRILVQGETRDVESLDRHADFSETRRLTDEALTKQYNADERMFVVRLPKYSGLADATLEKSRLADVFDFRVVAIFRAGKLKVMPGGSEVLEGGDLLLIEGQQEDLDVLRGLQELEVETKVAPNLGALESERLTLMDATLDPRSRLAGKTVGELTFRERYGIELAGIWREGGPIGADLADERLQVGDALLMLGPHDRLQLLNNDPDFLILTPLGQAPPHTGRAPLAALIMLGVVLSTMAGYAHISIAAVVGGSIMVLTGCLTMEQAYRAIDWRAIFLIAGMLPLGTAMQDTGAAEYLADQVMLLLGDAGPWPVIAGLYVVTAMGTMIIPTAALVVLMSPIVLSAMSDMGLSPETAMMAIAMAASASFTSPISHPANILVMGPGGYRFVDYIKVGIPLTIIVFIAVMLLLPVLWPLVPAVP
;
A
#
# COMPACT_ATOMS: atom_id res chain seq x y z
N MET A 1 41.52 -16.80 -32.05
CA MET A 1 41.23 -16.59 -33.49
C MET A 1 42.14 -15.51 -34.08
N ALA A 2 41.80 -14.20 -34.00
CA ALA A 2 42.58 -13.12 -34.62
C ALA A 2 44.05 -13.08 -34.19
N GLN A 3 44.30 -13.17 -32.88
CA GLN A 3 45.64 -13.18 -32.29
C GLN A 3 46.46 -14.42 -32.68
N SER A 4 45.79 -15.48 -33.15
CA SER A 4 46.38 -16.76 -33.54
C SER A 4 46.42 -16.93 -35.06
N GLY A 5 46.24 -15.86 -35.84
CA GLY A 5 46.32 -15.88 -37.31
C GLY A 5 45.06 -16.38 -38.04
N TYR A 6 44.01 -16.78 -37.33
CA TYR A 6 42.77 -17.29 -37.92
C TYR A 6 41.74 -16.19 -38.19
N ARG A 7 40.86 -16.43 -39.17
CA ARG A 7 39.75 -15.53 -39.48
C ARG A 7 38.84 -15.37 -38.27
N SER A 8 38.49 -14.12 -37.96
CA SER A 8 37.59 -13.82 -36.85
C SER A 8 36.14 -13.97 -37.29
N PHE A 9 35.29 -14.47 -36.39
CA PHE A 9 33.85 -14.49 -36.62
C PHE A 9 33.29 -13.08 -36.71
N LYS A 10 32.43 -12.86 -37.69
CA LYS A 10 31.54 -11.69 -37.76
C LYS A 10 30.32 -11.94 -36.86
N LEU A 11 29.66 -10.86 -36.46
CA LEU A 11 28.52 -10.91 -35.54
C LEU A 11 27.38 -11.82 -36.00
N PHE A 12 27.17 -11.93 -37.32
CA PHE A 12 26.08 -12.71 -37.91
C PHE A 12 26.48 -14.12 -38.35
N ASP A 13 27.74 -14.52 -38.20
CA ASP A 13 28.18 -15.88 -38.55
C ASP A 13 27.47 -16.95 -37.69
N PHE A 14 27.02 -16.59 -36.49
CA PHE A 14 26.26 -17.45 -35.59
C PHE A 14 24.76 -17.58 -35.95
N THR A 15 24.24 -16.70 -36.81
CA THR A 15 22.78 -16.57 -37.06
C THR A 15 22.14 -17.81 -37.67
N PRO A 16 22.71 -18.47 -38.69
CA PRO A 16 22.06 -19.63 -39.32
C PRO A 16 21.88 -20.77 -38.32
N LEU A 17 22.93 -21.06 -37.54
CA LEU A 17 22.92 -22.12 -36.53
C LEU A 17 22.04 -21.73 -35.33
N GLY A 18 22.22 -20.51 -34.82
CA GLY A 18 21.44 -19.97 -33.70
C GLY A 18 19.95 -19.85 -33.99
N GLY A 19 19.56 -19.50 -35.22
CA GLY A 19 18.17 -19.41 -35.64
C GLY A 19 17.45 -20.77 -35.61
N VAL A 20 18.11 -21.83 -36.09
CA VAL A 20 17.55 -23.19 -36.02
C VAL A 20 17.45 -23.66 -34.57
N ILE A 21 18.49 -23.43 -33.76
CA ILE A 21 18.48 -23.75 -32.32
C ILE A 21 17.35 -23.00 -31.60
N MET A 22 17.15 -21.72 -31.91
CA MET A 22 16.06 -20.92 -31.36
C MET A 22 14.70 -21.53 -31.68
N ILE A 23 14.44 -21.91 -32.93
CA ILE A 23 13.18 -22.55 -33.34
C ILE A 23 12.98 -23.87 -32.59
N VAL A 24 14.01 -24.72 -32.55
CA VAL A 24 13.95 -26.02 -31.85
C VAL A 24 13.70 -25.83 -30.35
N GLY A 25 14.39 -24.87 -29.72
CA GLY A 25 14.20 -24.56 -28.31
C GLY A 25 12.81 -24.00 -28.00
N VAL A 26 12.30 -23.09 -28.84
CA VAL A 26 10.94 -22.56 -28.71
C VAL A 26 9.89 -23.67 -28.85
N LEU A 27 10.03 -24.56 -29.83
CA LEU A 27 9.14 -25.72 -30.01
C LEU A 27 9.18 -26.65 -28.81
N PHE A 28 10.36 -26.95 -28.28
CA PHE A 28 10.51 -27.78 -27.08
C PHE A 28 9.80 -27.16 -25.87
N VAL A 29 10.01 -25.87 -25.60
CA VAL A 29 9.37 -25.16 -24.48
C VAL A 29 7.85 -25.10 -24.67
N ALA A 30 7.38 -24.86 -25.90
CA ALA A 30 5.95 -24.78 -26.21
C ALA A 30 5.21 -26.13 -26.04
N LEU A 31 5.85 -27.24 -26.44
CA LEU A 31 5.25 -28.58 -26.45
C LEU A 31 5.50 -29.36 -25.16
N LEU A 32 6.77 -29.52 -24.76
CA LEU A 32 7.18 -30.34 -23.62
C LEU A 32 7.43 -29.51 -22.36
N GLY A 33 7.93 -28.27 -22.50
CA GLY A 33 8.24 -27.39 -21.37
C GLY A 33 7.03 -27.14 -20.46
N ARG A 34 5.84 -26.96 -21.05
CA ARG A 34 4.58 -26.77 -20.31
C ARG A 34 4.20 -27.96 -19.42
N LEU A 35 4.68 -29.16 -19.72
CA LEU A 35 4.40 -30.37 -18.93
C LEU A 35 5.41 -30.56 -17.79
N MET A 36 6.66 -30.10 -17.99
CA MET A 36 7.75 -30.30 -17.02
C MET A 36 7.82 -29.21 -15.95
N LEU A 37 7.31 -28.02 -16.26
CA LEU A 37 7.24 -26.88 -15.35
C LEU A 37 6.20 -27.13 -14.25
N PRO A 38 6.49 -26.75 -12.98
CA PRO A 38 5.54 -26.92 -11.90
C PRO A 38 4.25 -26.13 -12.18
N LYS A 39 3.10 -26.80 -12.07
CA LYS A 39 1.77 -26.17 -12.01
C LYS A 39 1.56 -25.59 -10.61
N THR A 40 2.44 -24.70 -10.19
CA THR A 40 2.15 -23.88 -9.02
C THR A 40 1.22 -22.80 -9.54
N GLU A 41 0.00 -22.70 -9.01
CA GLU A 41 -0.73 -21.44 -9.07
C GLU A 41 0.27 -20.38 -8.62
N ILE A 42 0.61 -19.46 -9.52
CA ILE A 42 1.49 -18.35 -9.16
C ILE A 42 0.69 -17.52 -8.17
N ASP A 43 0.76 -17.89 -6.90
CA ASP A 43 0.58 -16.97 -5.80
C ASP A 43 1.71 -15.99 -6.01
N ARG A 44 1.39 -14.84 -6.62
CA ARG A 44 2.31 -13.78 -7.04
C ARG A 44 2.94 -13.14 -5.78
N GLY A 45 3.67 -13.92 -5.01
CA GLY A 45 4.42 -13.51 -3.85
C GLY A 45 5.74 -12.90 -4.29
N ARG A 46 5.70 -11.67 -4.83
CA ARG A 46 6.73 -10.63 -4.67
C ARG A 46 6.54 -9.35 -5.51
N HIS A 47 5.33 -9.12 -6.00
CA HIS A 47 4.76 -7.80 -5.84
C HIS A 47 3.48 -8.02 -5.06
N GLN A 48 3.41 -7.53 -3.82
CA GLN A 48 2.13 -7.43 -3.14
C GLN A 48 1.25 -6.54 -4.03
N SER A 49 0.50 -7.17 -4.92
CA SER A 49 -0.43 -6.46 -5.78
C SER A 49 -1.37 -5.72 -4.85
N GLN A 50 -1.64 -4.44 -5.11
CA GLN A 50 -2.65 -3.68 -4.39
C GLN A 50 -3.96 -4.48 -4.22
N ARG A 51 -4.26 -5.39 -5.15
CA ARG A 51 -5.40 -6.32 -5.11
C ARG A 51 -5.34 -7.35 -3.96
N SER A 52 -4.15 -7.87 -3.64
CA SER A 52 -3.93 -8.80 -2.52
C SER A 52 -4.09 -8.13 -1.16
N LEU A 53 -3.58 -6.89 -1.02
CA LEU A 53 -3.77 -6.09 0.20
C LEU A 53 -5.25 -5.75 0.37
N ARG A 54 -5.94 -5.32 -0.69
CA ARG A 54 -7.39 -5.03 -0.67
C ARG A 54 -8.23 -6.24 -0.24
N ASN A 55 -7.88 -7.44 -0.69
CA ASN A 55 -8.58 -8.66 -0.30
C ASN A 55 -8.25 -9.10 1.14
N ARG A 56 -6.98 -9.04 1.56
CA ARG A 56 -6.56 -9.44 2.91
C ARG A 56 -7.17 -8.55 4.00
N TYR A 57 -7.29 -7.25 3.74
CA TYR A 57 -7.90 -6.29 4.64
C TYR A 57 -9.41 -6.09 4.40
N LYS A 58 -10.03 -6.86 3.49
CA LYS A 58 -11.46 -6.76 3.11
C LYS A 58 -11.94 -5.32 2.80
N LEU A 59 -11.07 -4.52 2.18
CA LEU A 59 -11.34 -3.09 1.93
C LEU A 59 -12.51 -2.87 0.96
N GLN A 60 -12.72 -3.79 -0.01
CA GLN A 60 -13.79 -3.65 -1.02
C GLN A 60 -15.20 -3.85 -0.46
N GLU A 61 -15.37 -4.64 0.59
CA GLU A 61 -16.67 -4.93 1.20
C GLU A 61 -17.17 -3.80 2.10
N ARG A 62 -16.37 -2.73 2.27
CA ARG A 62 -16.61 -1.63 3.21
C ARG A 62 -16.60 -0.25 2.54
N THR A 63 -16.56 -0.16 1.22
CA THR A 63 -16.62 1.13 0.50
C THR A 63 -18.01 1.36 -0.07
N PHE A 64 -18.55 2.56 0.11
CA PHE A 64 -19.84 2.97 -0.44
C PHE A 64 -19.84 4.47 -0.77
N LEU A 65 -20.80 4.90 -1.59
CA LEU A 65 -20.94 6.31 -1.98
C LEU A 65 -22.08 6.95 -1.18
N LEU A 66 -21.78 8.09 -0.56
CA LEU A 66 -22.76 8.99 0.05
C LEU A 66 -23.05 10.12 -0.91
N ARG A 67 -24.30 10.35 -1.28
CA ARG A 67 -24.70 11.47 -2.14
C ARG A 67 -25.28 12.58 -1.30
N VAL A 68 -24.80 13.81 -1.52
CA VAL A 68 -25.33 15.01 -0.88
C VAL A 68 -26.48 15.56 -1.74
N PRO A 69 -27.75 15.54 -1.29
CA PRO A 69 -28.85 16.11 -2.06
C PRO A 69 -28.70 17.62 -2.26
N ARG A 70 -29.32 18.16 -3.30
CA ARG A 70 -29.25 19.61 -3.60
C ARG A 70 -29.86 20.51 -2.53
N GLY A 71 -30.86 20.00 -1.79
CA GLY A 71 -31.52 20.73 -0.71
C GLY A 71 -30.91 20.49 0.66
N SER A 72 -29.76 19.81 0.75
CA SER A 72 -29.23 19.41 2.05
C SER A 72 -28.70 20.58 2.86
N VAL A 73 -28.90 20.55 4.19
CA VAL A 73 -28.31 21.52 5.13
C VAL A 73 -26.78 21.41 5.24
N LEU A 74 -26.17 20.36 4.68
CA LEU A 74 -24.72 20.24 4.55
C LEU A 74 -24.15 21.06 3.39
N VAL A 75 -24.99 21.54 2.48
CA VAL A 75 -24.53 22.36 1.34
C VAL A 75 -23.97 23.68 1.86
N GLY A 76 -22.73 23.99 1.47
CA GLY A 76 -22.01 25.18 1.92
C GLY A 76 -21.17 24.97 3.18
N LYS A 77 -21.33 23.86 3.90
CA LYS A 77 -20.47 23.49 5.03
C LYS A 77 -19.17 22.81 4.56
N THR A 78 -18.12 22.92 5.34
CA THR A 78 -16.87 22.18 5.11
C THR A 78 -17.01 20.71 5.55
N LEU A 79 -16.12 19.83 5.05
CA LEU A 79 -16.08 18.44 5.52
C LEU A 79 -15.89 18.32 7.04
N ALA A 80 -15.11 19.22 7.66
CA ALA A 80 -14.97 19.29 9.12
C ALA A 80 -16.27 19.68 9.82
N GLU A 81 -16.94 20.73 9.35
CA GLU A 81 -18.22 21.20 9.91
C GLU A 81 -19.35 20.17 9.72
N SER A 82 -19.31 19.40 8.62
CA SER A 82 -20.27 18.32 8.38
C SER A 82 -20.15 17.16 9.36
N ARG A 83 -19.01 17.06 10.07
CA ARG A 83 -18.63 15.97 10.99
C ARG A 83 -18.90 14.55 10.45
N ILE A 84 -19.03 14.36 9.13
CA ILE A 84 -19.33 13.04 8.54
C ILE A 84 -18.27 12.04 9.00
N GLY A 85 -16.99 12.35 8.86
CA GLY A 85 -15.94 11.41 9.27
C GLY A 85 -15.89 11.15 10.78
N SER A 86 -15.90 12.22 11.59
CA SER A 86 -15.69 12.11 13.04
C SER A 86 -16.89 11.56 13.81
N SER A 87 -18.13 11.84 13.38
CA SER A 87 -19.35 11.36 14.07
C SER A 87 -19.76 9.95 13.65
N THR A 88 -19.43 9.54 12.43
CA THR A 88 -19.87 8.25 11.88
C THR A 88 -18.78 7.17 11.88
N GLY A 89 -17.53 7.55 12.17
CA GLY A 89 -16.36 6.67 12.05
C GLY A 89 -16.01 6.32 10.60
N LEU A 90 -16.58 7.04 9.63
CA LEU A 90 -16.32 6.82 8.21
C LEU A 90 -15.05 7.52 7.74
N ILE A 91 -14.24 6.80 6.97
CA ILE A 91 -13.04 7.32 6.30
C ILE A 91 -13.45 7.93 4.95
N ILE A 92 -13.07 9.18 4.69
CA ILE A 92 -13.45 9.90 3.46
C ILE A 92 -12.34 9.74 2.42
N LEU A 93 -12.57 8.88 1.44
CA LEU A 93 -11.60 8.52 0.40
C LEU A 93 -11.54 9.54 -0.75
N ALA A 94 -12.70 10.00 -1.23
CA ALA A 94 -12.76 10.94 -2.36
C ALA A 94 -14.06 11.75 -2.37
N LEU A 95 -13.99 12.93 -2.98
CA LEU A 95 -15.14 13.76 -3.33
C LEU A 95 -15.30 13.77 -4.85
N ILE A 96 -16.48 13.39 -5.35
CA ILE A 96 -16.82 13.30 -6.77
C ILE A 96 -17.77 14.44 -7.10
N ARG A 97 -17.33 15.32 -7.99
CA ARG A 97 -18.06 16.52 -8.41
C ARG A 97 -17.97 16.68 -9.92
N PHE A 98 -19.12 16.72 -10.62
CA PHE A 98 -19.20 16.85 -12.08
C PHE A 98 -18.29 15.86 -12.85
N GLY A 99 -18.20 14.61 -12.37
CA GLY A 99 -17.35 13.59 -12.99
C GLY A 99 -15.84 13.72 -12.70
N ARG A 100 -15.41 14.72 -11.91
CA ARG A 100 -14.03 14.82 -11.40
C ARG A 100 -13.97 14.29 -9.97
N SER A 101 -12.98 13.46 -9.68
CA SER A 101 -12.70 12.97 -8.33
C SER A 101 -11.53 13.73 -7.71
N GLU A 102 -11.77 14.33 -6.55
CA GLU A 102 -10.76 14.85 -5.65
C GLU A 102 -10.46 13.77 -4.59
N THR A 103 -9.27 13.19 -4.62
CA THR A 103 -8.84 12.15 -3.67
C THR A 103 -8.38 12.77 -2.35
N LEU A 104 -8.78 12.17 -1.23
CA LEU A 104 -8.49 12.65 0.13
C LEU A 104 -8.74 14.17 0.29
N PRO A 105 -9.99 14.63 0.08
CA PRO A 105 -10.33 16.05 0.14
C PRO A 105 -9.96 16.64 1.50
N SER A 106 -9.50 17.89 1.53
CA SER A 106 -9.16 18.59 2.77
C SER A 106 -10.38 18.67 3.71
N ARG A 107 -10.13 18.71 5.02
CA ARG A 107 -11.16 19.02 6.02
C ARG A 107 -11.88 20.35 5.74
N GLN A 108 -11.23 21.27 5.04
CA GLN A 108 -11.78 22.59 4.65
C GLN A 108 -12.58 22.55 3.33
N THR A 109 -12.61 21.41 2.63
CA THR A 109 -13.34 21.31 1.36
C THR A 109 -14.84 21.51 1.59
N ILE A 110 -15.43 22.47 0.87
CA ILE A 110 -16.85 22.83 0.98
C ILE A 110 -17.70 21.86 0.18
N LEU A 111 -18.73 21.30 0.82
CA LEU A 111 -19.73 20.41 0.22
C LEU A 111 -20.73 21.20 -0.64
N ARG A 112 -21.08 20.64 -1.80
CA ARG A 112 -22.06 21.18 -2.73
C ARG A 112 -23.17 20.17 -3.00
N GLY A 113 -24.34 20.69 -3.32
CA GLY A 113 -25.48 19.88 -3.73
C GLY A 113 -25.16 19.03 -4.95
N GLY A 114 -25.36 17.72 -4.85
CA GLY A 114 -25.06 16.72 -5.89
C GLY A 114 -23.66 16.12 -5.79
N ASP A 115 -22.84 16.50 -4.82
CA ASP A 115 -21.54 15.85 -4.57
C ASP A 115 -21.72 14.38 -4.17
N GLY A 116 -20.84 13.52 -4.68
CA GLY A 116 -20.70 12.13 -4.24
C GLY A 116 -19.47 11.98 -3.36
N ILE A 117 -19.64 11.57 -2.11
CA ILE A 117 -18.55 11.35 -1.15
C ILE A 117 -18.30 9.85 -1.10
N LEU A 118 -17.15 9.42 -1.60
CA LEU A 118 -16.71 8.02 -1.49
C LEU A 118 -16.14 7.80 -0.09
N VAL A 119 -16.75 6.91 0.66
CA VAL A 119 -16.39 6.62 2.05
C VAL A 119 -16.08 5.15 2.26
N GLN A 120 -15.26 4.87 3.28
CA GLN A 120 -14.96 3.54 3.75
C GLN A 120 -15.38 3.39 5.22
N GLY A 121 -16.09 2.32 5.53
CA GLY A 121 -16.48 1.97 6.89
C GLY A 121 -17.66 0.99 6.94
N ARG A 122 -18.31 0.88 8.09
CA ARG A 122 -19.46 -0.02 8.26
C ARG A 122 -20.74 0.71 7.85
N VAL A 123 -21.29 0.32 6.69
CA VAL A 123 -22.58 0.83 6.20
C VAL A 123 -23.68 0.68 7.28
N ASP A 124 -23.67 -0.42 8.04
CA ASP A 124 -24.68 -0.66 9.08
C ASP A 124 -24.62 0.36 10.22
N GLN A 125 -23.43 0.80 10.63
CA GLN A 125 -23.28 1.85 11.66
C GLN A 125 -23.78 3.20 11.14
N PHE A 126 -23.48 3.53 9.89
CA PHE A 126 -24.02 4.73 9.26
C PHE A 126 -25.56 4.66 9.15
N ARG A 127 -26.11 3.50 8.79
CA ARG A 127 -27.56 3.28 8.74
C ARG A 127 -28.21 3.34 10.12
N GLU A 128 -27.54 2.90 11.18
CA GLU A 128 -28.01 3.07 12.56
C GLU A 128 -28.13 4.56 12.92
N LEU A 129 -27.18 5.41 12.51
CA LEU A 129 -27.28 6.87 12.67
C LEU A 129 -28.42 7.45 11.81
N GLN A 130 -28.66 6.91 10.62
CA GLN A 130 -29.83 7.29 9.81
C GLN A 130 -31.16 6.89 10.47
N ARG A 131 -31.23 5.90 11.37
CA ARG A 131 -32.49 5.56 12.08
C ARG A 131 -33.02 6.69 12.95
N TRP A 132 -32.22 7.72 13.19
CA TRP A 132 -32.66 8.94 13.86
C TRP A 132 -33.51 9.84 12.94
N SER A 133 -33.72 9.44 11.67
CA SER A 133 -34.55 10.10 10.65
C SER A 133 -35.99 10.38 11.07
N ASP A 134 -36.48 9.72 12.11
CA ASP A 134 -37.84 9.88 12.59
C ASP A 134 -37.99 11.05 13.57
N LEU A 135 -36.90 11.55 14.16
CA LEU A 135 -36.96 12.56 15.21
C LEU A 135 -37.46 13.91 14.67
N VAL A 136 -38.67 14.32 15.10
CA VAL A 136 -39.26 15.61 14.70
C VAL A 136 -38.92 16.64 15.76
N ILE A 137 -38.11 17.64 15.40
CA ILE A 137 -37.77 18.73 16.31
C ILE A 137 -38.95 19.69 16.40
N GLU A 138 -39.57 19.75 17.58
CA GLU A 138 -40.55 20.77 17.94
C GLU A 138 -39.81 21.93 18.60
N ARG A 139 -39.71 23.06 17.89
CA ARG A 139 -38.93 24.22 18.35
C ARG A 139 -39.58 24.96 19.53
N GLU A 140 -40.87 24.73 19.80
CA GLU A 140 -41.62 25.49 20.80
C GLU A 140 -42.46 24.58 21.72
N ALA A 141 -41.96 24.33 22.93
CA ALA A 141 -42.81 23.87 24.03
C ALA A 141 -42.43 24.58 25.34
N PRO A 142 -42.73 25.89 25.48
CA PRO A 142 -42.39 26.67 26.68
C PRO A 142 -42.96 26.07 27.97
N VAL A 143 -44.10 25.38 27.89
CA VAL A 143 -44.70 24.66 29.02
C VAL A 143 -43.78 23.55 29.53
N LEU A 144 -43.20 22.74 28.64
CA LEU A 144 -42.26 21.69 29.02
C LEU A 144 -40.99 22.26 29.66
N LYS A 145 -40.45 23.35 29.11
CA LYS A 145 -39.30 24.05 29.68
C LYS A 145 -39.59 24.53 31.12
N SER A 146 -40.74 25.16 31.34
CA SER A 146 -41.15 25.61 32.68
C SER A 146 -41.35 24.47 33.69
N MET A 147 -41.92 23.34 33.26
CA MET A 147 -42.11 22.17 34.12
C MET A 147 -40.79 21.51 34.52
N VAL A 148 -39.78 21.57 33.65
CA VAL A 148 -38.44 21.06 33.92
C VAL A 148 -37.66 22.01 34.83
N ALA A 149 -37.72 23.32 34.58
CA ALA A 149 -37.10 24.34 35.43
C ALA A 149 -37.59 24.28 36.89
N ALA A 150 -38.86 23.89 37.12
CA ALA A 150 -39.40 23.70 38.46
C ALA A 150 -38.82 22.50 39.24
N LYS A 151 -38.16 21.54 38.57
CA LYS A 151 -37.65 20.29 39.17
C LYS A 151 -36.13 20.15 39.10
N ILE A 152 -35.49 20.85 38.17
CA ILE A 152 -34.05 20.77 37.93
C ILE A 152 -33.38 22.02 38.51
N ALA A 153 -32.22 21.83 39.16
CA ALA A 153 -31.38 22.91 39.63
C ALA A 153 -29.99 22.82 39.00
N TYR A 154 -29.31 23.96 38.95
CA TYR A 154 -27.91 24.06 38.56
C TYR A 154 -27.08 24.50 39.77
N SER A 155 -25.90 23.91 39.91
CA SER A 155 -24.94 24.30 40.94
C SER A 155 -23.54 24.33 40.35
N GLU A 156 -22.76 25.32 40.77
CA GLU A 156 -21.33 25.37 40.53
C GLU A 156 -20.63 24.67 41.70
N VAL A 157 -19.90 23.59 41.42
CA VAL A 157 -19.13 22.84 42.43
C VAL A 157 -17.65 23.00 42.18
N LYS A 158 -16.88 23.34 43.22
CA LYS A 158 -15.42 23.44 43.14
C LYS A 158 -14.78 22.16 43.63
N LEU A 159 -13.98 21.52 42.78
CA LEU A 159 -13.33 20.25 43.10
C LEU A 159 -12.31 20.41 44.22
N ALA A 160 -12.40 19.59 45.27
CA ALA A 160 -11.46 19.59 46.39
C ALA A 160 -10.07 19.08 45.96
N GLU A 161 -9.00 19.59 46.58
CA GLU A 161 -7.62 19.23 46.22
C GLU A 161 -7.30 17.74 46.42
N GLY A 162 -7.97 17.08 47.37
CA GLY A 162 -7.81 15.65 47.67
C GLY A 162 -8.85 14.73 47.04
N SER A 163 -9.70 15.22 46.12
CA SER A 163 -10.76 14.37 45.55
C SER A 163 -10.16 13.27 44.64
N PRO A 164 -10.64 12.02 44.74
CA PRO A 164 -10.29 10.95 43.80
C PRO A 164 -10.68 11.26 42.33
N LEU A 165 -11.49 12.29 42.10
CA LEU A 165 -11.86 12.75 40.76
C LEU A 165 -10.73 13.51 40.06
N VAL A 166 -9.71 13.99 40.80
CA VAL A 166 -8.59 14.74 40.23
C VAL A 166 -7.74 13.81 39.34
N GLY A 167 -7.56 14.19 38.08
CA GLY A 167 -6.82 13.42 37.09
C GLY A 167 -7.68 12.49 36.22
N GLU A 168 -8.92 12.20 36.63
CA GLU A 168 -9.86 11.45 35.79
C GLU A 168 -10.50 12.33 34.71
N LEU A 169 -10.92 11.70 33.62
CA LEU A 169 -11.73 12.32 32.57
C LEU A 169 -13.17 12.46 33.06
N ILE A 170 -13.87 13.55 32.72
CA ILE A 170 -15.27 13.77 33.12
C ILE A 170 -16.18 12.60 32.72
N GLY A 171 -15.94 11.97 31.57
CA GLY A 171 -16.71 10.80 31.13
C GLY A 171 -16.54 9.58 32.03
N HIS A 172 -15.35 9.38 32.60
CA HIS A 172 -15.04 8.26 33.50
C HIS A 172 -15.33 8.55 34.98
N ALA A 173 -15.34 9.85 35.36
CA ALA A 173 -15.64 10.32 36.70
C ALA A 173 -17.03 9.91 37.23
N GLY A 174 -17.93 9.50 36.33
CA GLY A 174 -19.21 8.88 36.71
C GLY A 174 -20.11 9.82 37.51
N PHE A 175 -20.12 11.12 37.21
CA PHE A 175 -20.93 12.11 37.96
C PHE A 175 -22.39 11.71 38.08
N ARG A 176 -22.93 11.09 37.03
CA ARG A 176 -24.32 10.65 36.95
C ARG A 176 -24.62 9.46 37.87
N THR A 177 -23.69 8.52 38.01
CA THR A 177 -23.88 7.33 38.84
C THR A 177 -23.49 7.58 40.30
N ARG A 178 -22.48 8.41 40.56
CA ARG A 178 -21.99 8.72 41.90
C ARG A 178 -22.79 9.80 42.62
N PHE A 179 -23.23 10.83 41.90
CA PHE A 179 -23.84 12.03 42.49
C PHE A 179 -25.22 12.36 41.91
N SER A 180 -25.77 11.52 41.02
CA SER A 180 -27.06 11.76 40.34
C SER A 180 -27.15 13.08 39.56
N VAL A 181 -26.02 13.70 39.23
CA VAL A 181 -25.95 14.96 38.48
C VAL A 181 -25.19 14.77 37.17
N SER A 182 -25.54 15.58 36.17
CA SER A 182 -24.83 15.64 34.89
C SER A 182 -23.96 16.88 34.84
N VAL A 183 -22.73 16.72 34.33
CA VAL A 183 -21.83 17.86 34.11
C VAL A 183 -22.31 18.62 32.86
N VAL A 184 -22.49 19.93 33.02
CA VAL A 184 -22.93 20.87 31.97
C VAL A 184 -21.73 21.64 31.41
N GLY A 185 -20.76 21.94 32.26
CA GLY A 185 -19.64 22.78 31.91
C GLY A 185 -18.51 22.73 32.93
N ILE A 186 -17.35 23.20 32.51
CA ILE A 186 -16.19 23.39 33.36
C ILE A 186 -15.64 24.79 33.16
N TYR A 187 -15.36 25.48 34.26
CA TYR A 187 -14.75 26.80 34.29
C TYR A 187 -13.31 26.69 34.77
N ARG A 188 -12.38 27.13 33.91
CA ARG A 188 -10.95 27.08 34.19
C ARG A 188 -10.26 28.30 33.58
N ARG A 189 -9.51 29.05 34.40
CA ARG A 189 -8.68 30.20 33.96
C ARG A 189 -9.46 31.20 33.09
N ASP A 190 -10.60 31.68 33.58
CA ASP A 190 -11.50 32.62 32.88
C ASP A 190 -12.13 32.12 31.57
N ASN A 191 -12.05 30.82 31.28
CA ASN A 191 -12.75 30.23 30.15
C ASN A 191 -13.76 29.17 30.60
N TYR A 192 -14.99 29.30 30.12
CA TYR A 192 -16.01 28.27 30.19
C TYR A 192 -15.88 27.32 29.02
N ARG A 193 -15.76 26.03 29.32
CA ARG A 193 -15.90 24.97 28.33
C ARG A 193 -17.23 24.26 28.59
N LEU A 194 -18.06 24.18 27.56
CA LEU A 194 -19.43 23.62 27.63
C LEU A 194 -19.65 22.52 26.58
N THR A 195 -18.60 22.09 25.90
CA THR A 195 -18.62 21.09 24.83
C THR A 195 -17.41 20.16 24.93
N ASN A 196 -17.60 18.96 24.41
CA ASN A 196 -16.62 17.89 24.36
C ASN A 196 -15.96 17.69 25.74
N LEU A 197 -16.82 17.58 26.76
CA LEU A 197 -16.44 17.55 28.16
C LEU A 197 -15.93 16.17 28.56
N ALA A 198 -16.44 15.10 27.93
CA ALA A 198 -16.11 13.72 28.26
C ALA A 198 -14.60 13.45 28.36
N TYR A 199 -13.80 14.05 27.48
CA TYR A 199 -12.34 13.88 27.40
C TYR A 199 -11.53 14.95 28.15
N VAL A 200 -12.18 15.79 28.96
CA VAL A 200 -11.46 16.80 29.76
C VAL A 200 -11.00 16.17 31.08
N PRO A 201 -9.69 16.18 31.38
CA PRO A 201 -9.21 15.74 32.69
C PRO A 201 -9.52 16.80 33.74
N LEU A 202 -10.08 16.35 34.86
CA LEU A 202 -10.41 17.16 36.04
C LEU A 202 -9.13 17.52 36.81
N ARG A 203 -9.09 18.75 37.31
CA ARG A 203 -7.98 19.29 38.11
C ARG A 203 -8.51 19.83 39.43
N ALA A 204 -7.67 19.76 40.45
CA ALA A 204 -7.92 20.39 41.74
C ALA A 204 -8.25 21.89 41.53
N GLY A 205 -9.33 22.36 42.16
CA GLY A 205 -9.78 23.75 42.08
C GLY A 205 -10.59 24.12 40.83
N ASP A 206 -10.83 23.17 39.91
CA ASP A 206 -11.79 23.40 38.81
C ASP A 206 -13.18 23.68 39.37
N ARG A 207 -13.88 24.64 38.76
CA ARG A 207 -15.30 24.87 39.01
C ARG A 207 -16.11 24.17 37.93
N ILE A 208 -17.02 23.30 38.33
CA ILE A 208 -17.79 22.43 37.46
C ILE A 208 -19.24 22.84 37.60
N LEU A 209 -19.87 23.18 36.48
CA LEU A 209 -21.30 23.42 36.42
C LEU A 209 -22.00 22.07 36.30
N VAL A 210 -22.82 21.72 37.29
CA VAL A 210 -23.60 20.48 37.33
C VAL A 210 -25.11 20.77 37.32
N GLN A 211 -25.87 19.87 36.71
CA GLN A 211 -27.32 19.91 36.60
C GLN A 211 -27.91 18.60 37.13
N GLY A 212 -28.96 18.69 37.94
CA GLY A 212 -29.69 17.52 38.42
C GLY A 212 -31.01 17.89 39.08
N GLU A 213 -31.70 16.90 39.66
CA GLU A 213 -32.90 17.17 40.44
C GLU A 213 -32.54 18.08 41.63
N THR A 214 -33.44 18.98 42.02
CA THR A 214 -33.17 19.95 43.09
C THR A 214 -32.65 19.28 44.37
N ARG A 215 -33.18 18.09 44.71
CA ARG A 215 -32.75 17.31 45.87
C ARG A 215 -31.31 16.78 45.75
N ASP A 216 -30.93 16.31 44.57
CA ASP A 216 -29.59 15.76 44.33
C ASP A 216 -28.55 16.88 44.34
N VAL A 217 -28.88 18.02 43.74
CA VAL A 217 -28.02 19.20 43.74
C VAL A 217 -27.81 19.75 45.17
N GLU A 218 -28.84 19.73 46.01
CA GLU A 218 -28.74 20.09 47.43
C GLU A 218 -27.89 19.08 48.24
N SER A 219 -27.79 17.83 47.78
CA SER A 219 -26.96 16.80 48.43
C SER A 219 -25.46 16.94 48.16
N LEU A 220 -25.07 17.68 47.12
CA LEU A 220 -23.67 17.87 46.71
C LEU A 220 -22.81 18.49 47.81
N ASP A 221 -23.38 19.38 48.61
CA ASP A 221 -22.68 20.07 49.71
C ASP A 221 -22.24 19.11 50.83
N ARG A 222 -22.78 17.88 50.85
CA ARG A 222 -22.43 16.83 51.83
C ARG A 222 -21.28 15.95 51.37
N HIS A 223 -20.85 16.04 50.11
CA HIS A 223 -19.80 15.21 49.56
C HIS A 223 -18.42 15.86 49.76
N ALA A 224 -17.49 15.11 50.36
CA ALA A 224 -16.10 15.56 50.58
C ALA A 224 -15.30 15.78 49.28
N ASP A 225 -15.83 15.35 48.15
CA ASP A 225 -15.28 15.56 46.81
C ASP A 225 -15.31 17.04 46.37
N PHE A 226 -16.19 17.85 46.97
CA PHE A 226 -16.38 19.26 46.62
C PHE A 226 -16.02 20.17 47.80
N SER A 227 -15.27 21.24 47.51
CA SER A 227 -14.79 22.22 48.50
C SER A 227 -15.71 23.43 48.66
N GLU A 228 -16.50 23.73 47.62
CA GLU A 228 -17.45 24.84 47.59
C GLU A 228 -18.60 24.42 46.66
N THR A 229 -19.84 24.62 47.08
CA THR A 229 -21.00 24.45 46.20
C THR A 229 -21.85 25.73 46.20
N ARG A 230 -22.25 26.18 45.01
CA ARG A 230 -23.05 27.38 44.84
C ARG A 230 -24.18 27.12 43.87
N ARG A 231 -25.41 27.08 44.39
CA ARG A 231 -26.61 27.03 43.54
C ARG A 231 -26.73 28.32 42.73
N LEU A 232 -27.00 28.17 41.44
CA LEU A 232 -27.22 29.30 40.54
C LEU A 232 -28.71 29.61 40.42
N THR A 233 -29.05 30.90 40.32
CA THR A 233 -30.40 31.38 40.02
C THR A 233 -30.61 31.46 38.51
N ASP A 234 -31.87 31.43 38.07
CA ASP A 234 -32.23 31.47 36.65
C ASP A 234 -31.65 32.68 35.92
N GLU A 235 -31.62 33.87 36.55
CA GLU A 235 -30.99 35.06 35.98
C GLU A 235 -29.49 34.89 35.72
N ALA A 236 -28.77 34.19 36.60
CA ALA A 236 -27.36 33.89 36.41
C ALA A 236 -27.15 32.86 35.29
N LEU A 237 -28.05 31.87 35.18
CA LEU A 237 -28.02 30.86 34.12
C LEU A 237 -28.23 31.46 32.73
N THR A 238 -29.22 32.35 32.59
CA THR A 238 -29.49 33.01 31.31
C THR A 238 -28.38 34.00 30.95
N LYS A 239 -27.87 34.80 31.90
CA LYS A 239 -26.90 35.86 31.62
C LYS A 239 -25.46 35.36 31.46
N GLN A 240 -25.09 34.27 32.14
CA GLN A 240 -23.71 33.79 32.20
C GLN A 240 -23.49 32.47 31.42
N TYR A 241 -24.56 31.70 31.14
CA TYR A 241 -24.43 30.35 30.57
C TYR A 241 -25.32 30.08 29.34
N ASN A 242 -26.20 31.00 28.94
CA ASN A 242 -27.16 30.86 27.82
C ASN A 242 -27.91 29.51 27.81
N ALA A 243 -28.28 28.99 28.98
CA ALA A 243 -28.83 27.63 29.12
C ALA A 243 -30.15 27.44 28.34
N ASP A 244 -30.98 28.47 28.23
CA ASP A 244 -32.32 28.40 27.59
C ASP A 244 -32.29 28.21 26.07
N GLU A 245 -31.23 28.71 25.40
CA GLU A 245 -31.05 28.65 23.95
C GLU A 245 -30.57 27.28 23.46
N ARG A 246 -30.19 26.39 24.40
CA ARG A 246 -29.61 25.08 24.10
C ARG A 246 -30.59 23.93 24.28
N MET A 247 -31.81 24.21 24.72
CA MET A 247 -32.85 23.20 24.96
C MET A 247 -33.84 23.10 23.78
N PHE A 248 -33.95 21.90 23.23
CA PHE A 248 -34.81 21.55 22.10
C PHE A 248 -35.76 20.42 22.47
N VAL A 249 -36.98 20.48 21.97
CA VAL A 249 -37.94 19.39 22.14
C VAL A 249 -37.92 18.54 20.89
N VAL A 250 -37.80 17.24 21.07
CA VAL A 250 -37.75 16.27 19.99
C VAL A 250 -38.84 15.24 20.22
N ARG A 251 -39.77 15.14 19.29
CA ARG A 251 -40.82 14.13 19.30
C ARG A 251 -40.30 12.86 18.64
N LEU A 252 -40.44 11.75 19.35
CA LEU A 252 -40.23 10.42 18.81
C LEU A 252 -41.53 9.92 18.16
N PRO A 253 -41.58 9.62 16.85
CA PRO A 253 -42.79 9.11 16.23
C PRO A 253 -43.17 7.72 16.73
N LYS A 254 -44.44 7.35 16.53
CA LYS A 254 -44.99 6.06 16.95
C LYS A 254 -44.32 4.84 16.31
N TYR A 255 -43.77 5.00 15.10
CA TYR A 255 -43.13 3.94 14.32
C TYR A 255 -41.64 4.22 14.08
N SER A 256 -40.93 4.62 15.14
CA SER A 256 -39.50 4.90 15.00
C SER A 256 -38.63 3.69 15.26
N GLY A 257 -37.50 3.59 14.54
CA GLY A 257 -36.46 2.58 14.82
C GLY A 257 -35.77 2.73 16.19
N LEU A 258 -36.06 3.80 16.93
CA LEU A 258 -35.63 4.03 18.31
C LEU A 258 -36.68 3.64 19.35
N ALA A 259 -37.90 3.27 18.94
CA ALA A 259 -38.90 2.72 19.85
C ALA A 259 -38.38 1.38 20.42
N ASP A 260 -38.57 1.17 21.73
CA ASP A 260 -38.10 0.00 22.50
C ASP A 260 -36.56 -0.07 22.69
N ALA A 261 -35.80 0.94 22.25
CA ALA A 261 -34.38 1.07 22.56
C ALA A 261 -34.17 1.78 23.92
N THR A 262 -33.12 1.41 24.65
CA THR A 262 -32.69 2.18 25.83
C THR A 262 -31.96 3.45 25.42
N LEU A 263 -31.98 4.48 26.26
CA LEU A 263 -31.23 5.73 26.03
C LEU A 263 -29.74 5.47 25.75
N GLU A 264 -29.12 4.53 26.45
CA GLU A 264 -27.72 4.13 26.23
C GLU A 264 -27.52 3.46 24.86
N LYS A 265 -28.41 2.53 24.48
CA LYS A 265 -28.34 1.88 23.15
C LYS A 265 -28.66 2.82 22.00
N SER A 266 -29.40 3.91 22.26
CA SER A 266 -29.74 4.91 21.26
C SER A 266 -28.54 5.72 20.78
N ARG A 267 -27.44 5.76 21.55
CA ARG A 267 -26.21 6.54 21.29
C ARG A 267 -26.42 8.04 21.05
N LEU A 268 -27.58 8.59 21.44
CA LEU A 268 -27.90 10.01 21.32
C LEU A 268 -26.86 10.88 22.06
N ALA A 269 -26.40 10.43 23.23
CA ALA A 269 -25.40 11.15 24.02
C ALA A 269 -23.98 11.06 23.44
N ASP A 270 -23.60 9.90 22.89
CA ASP A 270 -22.21 9.61 22.54
C ASP A 270 -21.76 10.30 21.24
N VAL A 271 -22.67 10.51 20.28
CA VAL A 271 -22.29 10.92 18.92
C VAL A 271 -22.33 12.44 18.72
N PHE A 272 -23.22 13.15 19.43
CA PHE A 272 -23.44 14.59 19.24
C PHE A 272 -23.46 15.40 20.55
N ASP A 273 -22.96 14.83 21.65
CA ASP A 273 -22.90 15.50 22.96
C ASP A 273 -24.29 15.97 23.45
N PHE A 274 -25.37 15.34 22.95
CA PHE A 274 -26.74 15.67 23.32
C PHE A 274 -27.09 15.08 24.69
N ARG A 275 -27.59 15.93 25.58
CA ARG A 275 -28.09 15.48 26.88
C ARG A 275 -29.60 15.42 26.90
N VAL A 276 -30.16 14.25 27.21
CA VAL A 276 -31.60 14.12 27.47
C VAL A 276 -31.89 14.60 28.89
N VAL A 277 -32.48 15.79 29.00
CA VAL A 277 -32.83 16.44 30.26
C VAL A 277 -34.13 15.88 30.83
N ALA A 278 -35.12 15.62 29.97
CA ALA A 278 -36.40 15.07 30.39
C ALA A 278 -37.11 14.27 29.29
N ILE A 279 -37.99 13.35 29.72
CA ILE A 279 -38.94 12.63 28.87
C ILE A 279 -40.34 12.97 29.34
N PHE A 280 -41.21 13.32 28.40
CA PHE A 280 -42.61 13.52 28.64
C PHE A 280 -43.44 12.45 27.92
N ARG A 281 -44.13 11.63 28.72
CA ARG A 281 -44.93 10.48 28.27
C ARG A 281 -46.30 10.54 28.92
N ALA A 282 -47.35 10.55 28.09
CA ALA A 282 -48.75 10.49 28.54
C ALA A 282 -49.10 11.45 29.70
N GLY A 283 -48.60 12.70 29.67
CA GLY A 283 -48.87 13.69 30.71
C GLY A 283 -47.93 13.65 31.93
N LYS A 284 -47.01 12.69 32.00
CA LYS A 284 -46.01 12.57 33.08
C LYS A 284 -44.64 13.04 32.60
N LEU A 285 -44.04 13.94 33.38
CA LEU A 285 -42.67 14.41 33.19
C LEU A 285 -41.71 13.59 34.04
N LYS A 286 -40.76 12.92 33.39
CA LYS A 286 -39.61 12.27 34.01
C LYS A 286 -38.36 13.09 33.72
N VAL A 287 -37.75 13.65 34.76
CA VAL A 287 -36.50 14.41 34.66
C VAL A 287 -35.31 13.48 34.82
N MET A 288 -34.19 13.81 34.18
CA MET A 288 -32.90 13.11 34.28
C MET A 288 -32.99 11.57 34.05
N PRO A 289 -33.60 11.09 32.96
CA PRO A 289 -33.83 9.65 32.71
C PRO A 289 -32.52 8.85 32.58
N GLY A 290 -32.33 7.80 33.39
CA GLY A 290 -31.11 6.96 33.35
C GLY A 290 -30.86 6.26 32.00
N GLY A 291 -29.63 5.77 31.77
CA GLY A 291 -29.25 5.13 30.49
C GLY A 291 -30.07 3.87 30.13
N SER A 292 -30.61 3.18 31.13
CA SER A 292 -31.48 2.01 30.97
C SER A 292 -32.93 2.36 30.62
N GLU A 293 -33.30 3.64 30.58
CA GLU A 293 -34.66 4.07 30.26
C GLU A 293 -35.02 3.70 28.81
N VAL A 294 -36.14 3.00 28.64
CA VAL A 294 -36.66 2.60 27.33
C VAL A 294 -37.49 3.72 26.73
N LEU A 295 -37.16 4.09 25.49
CA LEU A 295 -37.87 5.08 24.68
C LEU A 295 -39.14 4.45 24.08
N GLU A 296 -40.28 5.14 24.19
CA GLU A 296 -41.55 4.70 23.61
C GLU A 296 -41.98 5.62 22.45
N GLY A 297 -42.56 5.03 21.42
CA GLY A 297 -43.10 5.80 20.29
C GLY A 297 -44.17 6.80 20.74
N GLY A 298 -43.94 8.08 20.50
CA GLY A 298 -44.78 9.19 20.94
C GLY A 298 -44.18 10.05 22.07
N ASP A 299 -43.02 9.65 22.62
CA ASP A 299 -42.32 10.42 23.66
C ASP A 299 -41.89 11.80 23.15
N LEU A 300 -41.97 12.80 24.04
CA LEU A 300 -41.36 14.12 23.84
C LEU A 300 -40.09 14.19 24.69
N LEU A 301 -38.94 14.25 24.03
CA LEU A 301 -37.62 14.32 24.64
C LEU A 301 -37.18 15.78 24.70
N LEU A 302 -36.87 16.28 25.89
CA LEU A 302 -36.17 17.56 26.04
C LEU A 302 -34.67 17.29 26.00
N ILE A 303 -34.02 17.76 24.94
CA ILE A 303 -32.61 17.56 24.67
C ILE A 303 -31.87 18.88 24.80
N GLU A 304 -30.71 18.87 25.45
CA GLU A 304 -29.79 19.98 25.51
C GLU A 304 -28.58 19.74 24.59
N GLY A 305 -28.27 20.71 23.72
CA GLY A 305 -27.17 20.62 22.76
C GLY A 305 -26.93 21.94 22.03
N GLN A 306 -26.02 21.97 21.05
CA GLN A 306 -25.88 23.13 20.16
C GLN A 306 -26.79 23.00 18.94
N GLN A 307 -27.27 24.15 18.44
CA GLN A 307 -28.07 24.17 17.22
C GLN A 307 -27.29 23.63 16.01
N GLU A 308 -25.98 23.88 15.96
CA GLU A 308 -25.11 23.36 14.90
C GLU A 308 -25.08 21.83 14.86
N ASP A 309 -25.06 21.16 16.02
CA ASP A 309 -25.07 19.69 16.11
C ASP A 309 -26.39 19.11 15.58
N LEU A 310 -27.51 19.82 15.78
CA LEU A 310 -28.82 19.43 15.23
C LEU A 310 -28.86 19.58 13.70
N ASP A 311 -28.26 20.64 13.17
CA ASP A 311 -28.18 20.84 11.72
C ASP A 311 -27.23 19.82 11.07
N VAL A 312 -26.13 19.44 11.74
CA VAL A 312 -25.26 18.34 11.28
C VAL A 312 -26.03 17.03 11.27
N LEU A 313 -26.81 16.76 12.33
CA LEU A 313 -27.65 15.57 12.40
C LEU A 313 -28.63 15.47 11.25
N ARG A 314 -29.39 16.54 11.00
CA ARG A 314 -30.31 16.65 9.86
C ARG A 314 -29.58 16.42 8.55
N GLY A 315 -28.40 17.01 8.42
CA GLY A 315 -27.55 16.85 7.25
C GLY A 315 -27.14 15.41 6.97
N LEU A 316 -26.74 14.66 8.00
CA LEU A 316 -26.38 13.24 7.89
C LEU A 316 -27.58 12.36 7.50
N GLN A 317 -28.78 12.73 7.93
CA GLN A 317 -30.03 12.05 7.58
C GLN A 317 -30.38 12.22 6.09
N GLU A 318 -30.08 13.38 5.51
CA GLU A 318 -30.37 13.67 4.10
C GLU A 318 -29.44 12.92 3.14
N LEU A 319 -28.30 12.39 3.59
CA LEU A 319 -27.35 11.71 2.71
C LEU A 319 -27.93 10.42 2.14
N GLU A 320 -27.88 10.27 0.82
CA GLU A 320 -28.34 9.05 0.15
C GLU A 320 -27.20 8.04 0.07
N VAL A 321 -27.45 6.79 0.49
CA VAL A 321 -26.44 5.72 0.48
C VAL A 321 -26.57 4.87 -0.79
N GLU A 322 -25.61 5.00 -1.69
CA GLU A 322 -25.48 4.12 -2.86
C GLU A 322 -24.51 2.97 -2.54
N THR A 323 -25.08 1.80 -2.24
CA THR A 323 -24.32 0.56 -1.95
C THR A 323 -23.89 -0.20 -3.20
N LYS A 324 -24.59 0.00 -4.32
CA LYS A 324 -24.20 -0.52 -5.63
C LYS A 324 -23.21 0.43 -6.30
N VAL A 325 -22.04 0.58 -5.70
CA VAL A 325 -20.89 1.19 -6.38
C VAL A 325 -20.57 0.26 -7.55
N ALA A 326 -20.90 0.67 -8.78
CA ALA A 326 -20.53 -0.10 -9.94
C ALA A 326 -19.02 -0.37 -9.90
N PRO A 327 -18.54 -1.60 -10.19
CA PRO A 327 -17.11 -1.90 -10.25
C PRO A 327 -16.34 -1.00 -11.25
N ASN A 328 -17.06 -0.23 -12.07
CA ASN A 328 -16.56 0.77 -13.01
C ASN A 328 -16.54 2.22 -12.45
N LEU A 329 -16.50 2.45 -11.13
CA LEU A 329 -16.13 3.76 -10.61
C LEU A 329 -14.62 3.97 -10.83
N GLY A 330 -14.32 4.50 -12.02
CA GLY A 330 -12.97 4.86 -12.48
C GLY A 330 -12.21 5.82 -11.57
N ALA A 331 -12.77 6.29 -10.44
CA ALA A 331 -12.05 7.04 -9.42
C ALA A 331 -10.99 6.19 -8.67
N LEU A 332 -11.11 4.86 -8.67
CA LEU A 332 -10.10 3.94 -8.14
C LEU A 332 -9.12 3.43 -9.21
N GLU A 333 -9.46 3.55 -10.50
CA GLU A 333 -8.62 3.12 -11.63
C GLU A 333 -7.88 4.29 -12.30
N SER A 334 -8.40 5.52 -12.22
CA SER A 334 -7.72 6.74 -12.65
C SER A 334 -6.75 7.21 -11.56
N GLU A 335 -5.63 6.49 -11.44
CA GLU A 335 -4.34 6.97 -10.93
C GLU A 335 -4.39 8.00 -9.78
N ARG A 336 -4.23 7.54 -8.52
CA ARG A 336 -3.44 8.25 -7.48
C ARG A 336 -3.36 7.50 -6.16
N LEU A 337 -4.44 6.88 -5.68
CA LEU A 337 -4.45 6.25 -4.35
C LEU A 337 -3.81 4.85 -4.40
N THR A 338 -2.68 4.71 -3.74
CA THR A 338 -1.93 3.46 -3.59
C THR A 338 -1.98 3.00 -2.13
N LEU A 339 -1.89 1.69 -1.92
CA LEU A 339 -1.70 1.10 -0.59
C LEU A 339 -0.23 0.80 -0.35
N MET A 340 0.26 1.06 0.86
CA MET A 340 1.62 0.78 1.28
C MET A 340 1.63 0.21 2.70
N ASP A 341 2.36 -0.89 2.88
CA ASP A 341 2.64 -1.44 4.20
C ASP A 341 3.93 -0.82 4.76
N ALA A 342 3.85 -0.27 5.97
CA ALA A 342 5.03 0.11 6.74
C ALA A 342 4.88 -0.33 8.20
N THR A 343 6.00 -0.52 8.88
CA THR A 343 6.04 -0.62 10.34
C THR A 343 6.66 0.65 10.91
N LEU A 344 6.43 0.90 12.19
CA LEU A 344 7.13 1.96 12.91
C LEU A 344 8.58 1.58 13.15
N ASP A 345 9.48 2.54 12.99
CA ASP A 345 10.88 2.38 13.41
C ASP A 345 10.94 2.23 14.95
N PRO A 346 11.82 1.39 15.52
CA PRO A 346 11.97 1.27 16.97
C PRO A 346 12.33 2.59 17.69
N ARG A 347 12.89 3.57 16.98
CA ARG A 347 13.22 4.91 17.47
C ARG A 347 12.15 5.94 17.11
N SER A 348 11.05 5.51 16.51
CA SER A 348 9.96 6.38 16.06
C SER A 348 9.35 7.16 17.21
N ARG A 349 9.12 8.46 16.99
CA ARG A 349 8.43 9.34 17.95
C ARG A 349 6.91 9.21 17.90
N LEU A 350 6.41 8.32 17.05
CA LEU A 350 4.99 8.05 16.87
C LEU A 350 4.49 6.92 17.78
N ALA A 351 5.39 6.09 18.31
CA ALA A 351 5.05 5.02 19.25
C ALA A 351 4.42 5.59 20.53
N GLY A 352 3.33 4.97 21.00
CA GLY A 352 2.60 5.33 22.20
C GLY A 352 1.52 6.42 22.02
N LYS A 353 1.46 7.08 20.87
CA LYS A 353 0.42 8.07 20.53
C LYS A 353 -0.79 7.41 19.87
N THR A 354 -1.95 8.04 19.98
CA THR A 354 -3.16 7.59 19.28
C THR A 354 -3.11 8.01 17.82
N VAL A 355 -3.74 7.24 16.92
CA VAL A 355 -3.82 7.60 15.49
C VAL A 355 -4.51 8.97 15.32
N GLY A 356 -5.51 9.27 16.13
CA GLY A 356 -6.22 10.54 16.14
C GLY A 356 -5.32 11.74 16.48
N GLU A 357 -4.40 11.60 17.43
CA GLU A 357 -3.42 12.64 17.77
C GLU A 357 -2.40 12.89 16.64
N LEU A 358 -2.08 11.85 15.87
CA LEU A 358 -1.03 11.89 14.86
C LEU A 358 -1.43 12.61 13.57
N THR A 359 -2.74 12.80 13.32
CA THR A 359 -3.27 13.58 12.18
C THR A 359 -2.58 13.22 10.86
N PHE A 360 -2.53 11.92 10.55
CA PHE A 360 -1.81 11.37 9.38
C PHE A 360 -2.18 12.06 8.07
N ARG A 361 -3.47 12.42 7.93
CA ARG A 361 -4.01 13.08 6.75
C ARG A 361 -3.44 14.48 6.57
N GLU A 362 -3.39 15.28 7.63
CA GLU A 362 -2.90 16.65 7.60
C GLU A 362 -1.37 16.70 7.48
N ARG A 363 -0.68 15.83 8.22
CA ARG A 363 0.79 15.84 8.29
C ARG A 363 1.43 15.23 7.03
N TYR A 364 0.91 14.10 6.56
CA TYR A 364 1.55 13.31 5.49
C TYR A 364 0.73 13.27 4.20
N GLY A 365 -0.54 13.68 4.21
CA GLY A 365 -1.42 13.57 3.04
C GLY A 365 -1.84 12.12 2.75
N ILE A 366 -1.84 11.26 3.77
CA ILE A 366 -2.15 9.83 3.68
C ILE A 366 -3.16 9.46 4.77
N GLU A 367 -3.85 8.35 4.60
CA GLU A 367 -4.82 7.84 5.55
C GLU A 367 -4.42 6.44 6.01
N LEU A 368 -4.58 6.17 7.31
CA LEU A 368 -4.31 4.85 7.86
C LEU A 368 -5.53 3.97 7.64
N ALA A 369 -5.42 3.00 6.72
CA ALA A 369 -6.51 2.11 6.35
C ALA A 369 -6.67 0.92 7.31
N GLY A 370 -5.61 0.57 8.05
CA GLY A 370 -5.66 -0.51 9.04
C GLY A 370 -4.35 -0.68 9.80
N ILE A 371 -4.45 -1.29 10.97
CA ILE A 371 -3.31 -1.71 11.79
C ILE A 371 -3.37 -3.24 11.92
N TRP A 372 -2.22 -3.89 11.81
CA TRP A 372 -2.06 -5.32 12.03
C TRP A 372 -1.10 -5.55 13.19
N ARG A 373 -1.56 -6.30 14.20
CA ARG A 373 -0.84 -6.60 15.44
C ARG A 373 -1.03 -8.06 15.80
N GLU A 374 0.04 -8.72 16.23
CA GLU A 374 0.00 -10.10 16.76
C GLU A 374 -0.73 -11.13 15.87
N GLY A 375 -0.65 -10.98 14.55
CA GLY A 375 -1.23 -11.94 13.61
C GLY A 375 -2.70 -11.69 13.22
N GLY A 376 -3.28 -10.55 13.59
CA GLY A 376 -4.62 -10.14 13.15
C GLY A 376 -4.77 -8.63 12.91
N PRO A 377 -5.82 -8.22 12.17
CA PRO A 377 -6.16 -6.80 12.00
C PRO A 377 -6.85 -6.25 13.26
N ILE A 378 -6.46 -5.04 13.66
CA ILE A 378 -7.13 -4.27 14.74
C ILE A 378 -8.45 -3.70 14.21
N GLY A 379 -9.44 -3.58 15.11
CA GLY A 379 -10.85 -3.29 14.83
C GLY A 379 -11.18 -1.88 14.29
N ALA A 380 -12.49 -1.59 14.24
CA ALA A 380 -13.08 -0.53 13.41
C ALA A 380 -12.84 0.92 13.87
N ASP A 381 -12.38 1.14 15.10
CA ASP A 381 -12.17 2.49 15.64
C ASP A 381 -10.67 2.81 15.76
N LEU A 382 -10.03 2.95 14.60
CA LEU A 382 -8.59 3.15 14.52
C LEU A 382 -8.13 4.46 15.17
N ALA A 383 -9.03 5.45 15.35
CA ALA A 383 -8.69 6.78 15.84
C ALA A 383 -8.17 6.77 17.28
N ASP A 384 -8.75 5.94 18.15
CA ASP A 384 -8.40 5.85 19.57
C ASP A 384 -7.27 4.83 19.84
N GLU A 385 -6.91 4.03 18.83
CA GLU A 385 -5.87 3.02 18.95
C GLU A 385 -4.48 3.65 19.11
N ARG A 386 -3.73 3.15 20.09
CA ARG A 386 -2.34 3.56 20.33
C ARG A 386 -1.40 2.73 19.48
N LEU A 387 -0.52 3.42 18.76
CA LEU A 387 0.50 2.79 17.93
C LEU A 387 1.61 2.17 18.78
N GLN A 388 2.02 0.96 18.44
CA GLN A 388 3.08 0.20 19.11
C GLN A 388 4.20 -0.17 18.13
N VAL A 389 5.41 -0.33 18.65
CA VAL A 389 6.54 -0.82 17.85
C VAL A 389 6.26 -2.26 17.44
N GLY A 390 6.38 -2.55 16.14
CA GLY A 390 6.02 -3.86 15.56
C GLY A 390 4.62 -3.91 14.94
N ASP A 391 3.81 -2.85 15.06
CA ASP A 391 2.58 -2.71 14.31
C ASP A 391 2.86 -2.59 12.80
N ALA A 392 2.18 -3.41 12.00
CA ALA A 392 2.15 -3.21 10.56
C ALA A 392 0.99 -2.29 10.18
N LEU A 393 1.33 -1.10 9.71
CA LEU A 393 0.45 -0.03 9.29
C LEU A 393 0.18 -0.13 7.80
N LEU A 394 -1.10 -0.26 7.45
CA LEU A 394 -1.55 -0.16 6.06
C LEU A 394 -1.95 1.29 5.79
N MET A 395 -1.19 1.97 4.93
CA MET A 395 -1.42 3.36 4.56
C MET A 395 -1.99 3.46 3.16
N LEU A 396 -2.97 4.33 2.97
CA LEU A 396 -3.60 4.65 1.70
C LEU A 396 -3.32 6.12 1.37
N GLY A 397 -2.81 6.39 0.18
CA GLY A 397 -2.53 7.77 -0.20
C GLY A 397 -2.00 7.93 -1.62
N PRO A 398 -1.82 9.18 -2.08
CA PRO A 398 -1.18 9.47 -3.36
C PRO A 398 0.21 8.84 -3.44
N HIS A 399 0.56 8.27 -4.61
CA HIS A 399 1.85 7.60 -4.80
C HIS A 399 3.05 8.51 -4.46
N ASP A 400 2.99 9.78 -4.85
CA ASP A 400 4.00 10.79 -4.52
C ASP A 400 4.15 11.02 -3.01
N ARG A 401 3.03 11.06 -2.27
CA ARG A 401 3.03 11.24 -0.81
C ARG A 401 3.54 10.02 -0.07
N LEU A 402 3.14 8.83 -0.50
CA LEU A 402 3.61 7.59 0.10
C LEU A 402 5.11 7.36 -0.17
N GLN A 403 5.63 7.80 -1.32
CA GLN A 403 7.07 7.75 -1.58
C GLN A 403 7.89 8.63 -0.63
N LEU A 404 7.35 9.76 -0.16
CA LEU A 404 8.05 10.62 0.80
C LEU A 404 8.29 9.93 2.15
N LEU A 405 7.44 8.94 2.50
CA LEU A 405 7.60 8.15 3.72
C LEU A 405 8.81 7.21 3.67
N ASN A 406 9.37 6.91 2.47
CA ASN A 406 10.64 6.17 2.38
C ASN A 406 11.81 6.91 3.01
N ASN A 407 11.74 8.23 3.07
CA ASN A 407 12.80 9.07 3.61
C ASN A 407 12.49 9.55 5.04
N ASP A 408 11.34 9.17 5.60
CA ASP A 408 10.95 9.57 6.96
C ASP A 408 11.51 8.56 7.98
N PRO A 409 12.31 9.01 8.97
CA PRO A 409 12.94 8.13 9.94
C PRO A 409 11.96 7.46 10.92
N ASP A 410 10.71 7.92 11.00
CA ASP A 410 9.72 7.33 11.90
C ASP A 410 9.09 6.04 11.33
N PHE A 411 9.32 5.72 10.05
CA PHE A 411 8.73 4.57 9.34
C PHE A 411 9.77 3.65 8.70
N LEU A 412 9.50 2.35 8.72
CA LEU A 412 10.22 1.31 7.99
C LEU A 412 9.26 0.67 6.97
N ILE A 413 9.51 0.90 5.69
CA ILE A 413 8.61 0.42 4.63
C ILE A 413 8.87 -1.06 4.35
N LEU A 414 7.82 -1.86 4.47
CA LEU A 414 7.87 -3.32 4.30
C LEU A 414 7.66 -3.71 2.84
N THR A 415 6.89 -2.90 2.11
CA THR A 415 6.59 -3.12 0.69
C THR A 415 6.99 -1.87 -0.10
N PRO A 416 8.14 -1.87 -0.78
CA PRO A 416 8.50 -0.75 -1.64
C PRO A 416 7.42 -0.61 -2.71
N LEU A 417 6.82 0.58 -2.79
CA LEU A 417 6.00 0.98 -3.92
C LEU A 417 6.80 0.68 -5.18
N GLY A 418 6.24 -0.13 -6.08
CA GLY A 418 6.94 -0.61 -7.28
C GLY A 418 7.65 0.53 -8.01
N GLN A 419 8.79 0.23 -8.64
CA GLN A 419 9.56 1.21 -9.41
C GLN A 419 8.63 1.96 -10.37
N ALA A 420 8.77 3.30 -10.41
CA ALA A 420 7.95 4.15 -11.26
C ALA A 420 7.90 3.59 -12.70
N PRO A 421 6.71 3.54 -13.35
CA PRO A 421 6.59 2.97 -14.68
C PRO A 421 7.54 3.69 -15.64
N PRO A 422 8.28 2.94 -16.50
CA PRO A 422 9.25 3.54 -17.42
C PRO A 422 8.53 4.53 -18.35
N HIS A 423 9.09 5.72 -18.52
CA HIS A 423 8.52 6.77 -19.37
C HIS A 423 8.50 6.32 -20.85
N THR A 424 7.35 5.87 -21.33
CA THR A 424 7.17 5.32 -22.69
C THR A 424 7.16 6.38 -23.79
N GLY A 425 7.17 7.67 -23.45
CA GLY A 425 7.08 8.76 -24.43
C GLY A 425 8.22 8.82 -25.45
N ARG A 426 9.40 8.29 -25.12
CA ARG A 426 10.58 8.25 -26.02
C ARG A 426 10.92 6.83 -26.53
N ALA A 427 10.07 5.84 -26.24
CA ALA A 427 10.24 4.47 -26.70
C ALA A 427 10.42 4.31 -28.23
N PRO A 428 9.64 4.98 -29.11
CA PRO A 428 9.81 4.80 -30.56
C PRO A 428 11.16 5.36 -31.06
N LEU A 429 11.64 6.45 -30.45
CA LEU A 429 12.93 7.05 -30.79
C LEU A 429 14.08 6.13 -30.36
N ALA A 430 14.03 5.57 -29.15
CA ALA A 430 15.00 4.60 -28.67
C ALA A 430 15.04 3.34 -29.55
N ALA A 431 13.87 2.83 -29.97
CA ALA A 431 13.77 1.70 -30.89
C ALA A 431 14.39 2.01 -32.26
N LEU A 432 14.16 3.22 -32.80
CA LEU A 432 14.73 3.63 -34.08
C LEU A 432 16.26 3.75 -34.01
N ILE A 433 16.80 4.31 -32.92
CA ILE A 433 18.25 4.38 -32.70
C ILE A 433 18.85 2.97 -32.62
N MET A 434 18.24 2.06 -31.84
CA MET A 434 18.67 0.67 -31.74
C MET A 434 18.64 -0.02 -33.10
N LEU A 435 17.55 0.14 -33.85
CA LEU A 435 17.41 -0.43 -35.19
C LEU A 435 18.50 0.12 -36.14
N GLY A 436 18.78 1.42 -36.08
CA GLY A 436 19.86 2.05 -36.85
C GLY A 436 21.24 1.47 -36.53
N VAL A 437 21.56 1.25 -35.25
CA VAL A 437 22.81 0.60 -34.82
C VAL A 437 22.89 -0.83 -35.35
N VAL A 438 21.81 -1.61 -35.21
CA VAL A 438 21.74 -3.00 -35.69
C VAL A 438 21.88 -3.07 -37.21
N LEU A 439 21.15 -2.25 -37.97
CA LEU A 439 21.21 -2.26 -39.44
C LEU A 439 22.58 -1.79 -39.97
N SER A 440 23.18 -0.78 -39.33
CA SER A 440 24.52 -0.29 -39.70
C SER A 440 25.60 -1.35 -39.46
N THR A 441 25.51 -2.08 -38.35
CA THR A 441 26.43 -3.20 -38.06
C THR A 441 26.17 -4.41 -38.94
N MET A 442 24.90 -4.72 -39.27
CA MET A 442 24.52 -5.78 -40.22
C MET A 442 25.06 -5.55 -41.62
N ALA A 443 24.90 -4.34 -42.14
CA ALA A 443 25.39 -3.97 -43.46
C ALA A 443 26.92 -3.82 -43.51
N GLY A 444 27.61 -3.91 -42.37
CA GLY A 444 29.06 -3.80 -42.27
C GLY A 444 29.61 -2.39 -42.43
N TYR A 445 28.76 -1.36 -42.34
CA TYR A 445 29.19 0.04 -42.48
C TYR A 445 30.01 0.54 -41.29
N ALA A 446 29.74 0.02 -40.09
CA ALA A 446 30.44 0.41 -38.87
C ALA A 446 30.76 -0.80 -37.99
N HIS A 447 31.93 -0.77 -37.34
CA HIS A 447 32.28 -1.73 -36.31
C HIS A 447 31.36 -1.55 -35.08
N ILE A 448 30.96 -2.64 -34.42
CA ILE A 448 29.97 -2.59 -33.34
C ILE A 448 30.37 -1.67 -32.19
N SER A 449 31.68 -1.60 -31.88
CA SER A 449 32.21 -0.71 -30.85
C SER A 449 31.91 0.77 -31.15
N ILE A 450 32.07 1.19 -32.41
CA ILE A 450 31.81 2.57 -32.84
C ILE A 450 30.29 2.82 -32.90
N ALA A 451 29.54 1.89 -33.51
CA ALA A 451 28.11 2.02 -33.67
C ALA A 451 27.37 2.07 -32.31
N ALA A 452 27.80 1.27 -31.34
CA ALA A 452 27.23 1.26 -29.99
C ALA A 452 27.49 2.55 -29.22
N VAL A 453 28.72 3.10 -29.28
CA VAL A 453 29.05 4.38 -28.62
C VAL A 453 28.26 5.52 -29.24
N VAL A 454 28.22 5.61 -30.57
CA VAL A 454 27.43 6.65 -31.28
C VAL A 454 25.94 6.52 -30.96
N GLY A 455 25.37 5.32 -31.00
CA GLY A 455 23.98 5.07 -30.64
C GLY A 455 23.67 5.47 -29.19
N GLY A 456 24.53 5.08 -28.24
CA GLY A 456 24.42 5.48 -26.83
C GLY A 456 24.52 6.99 -26.63
N SER A 457 25.44 7.66 -27.33
CA SER A 457 25.55 9.12 -27.30
C SER A 457 24.28 9.79 -27.84
N ILE A 458 23.70 9.30 -28.94
CA ILE A 458 22.44 9.81 -29.49
C ILE A 458 21.29 9.58 -28.49
N MET A 459 21.23 8.44 -27.80
CA MET A 459 20.22 8.19 -26.76
C MET A 459 20.30 9.19 -25.61
N VAL A 460 21.51 9.61 -25.21
CA VAL A 460 21.70 10.63 -24.16
C VAL A 460 21.36 12.03 -24.69
N LEU A 461 21.82 12.39 -25.90
CA LEU A 461 21.55 13.69 -26.52
C LEU A 461 20.07 13.93 -26.80
N THR A 462 19.34 12.89 -27.20
CA THR A 462 17.88 12.92 -27.40
C THR A 462 17.09 12.82 -26.08
N GLY A 463 17.79 12.61 -24.96
CA GLY A 463 17.23 12.45 -23.63
C GLY A 463 16.42 11.17 -23.45
N CYS A 464 16.62 10.14 -24.29
CA CYS A 464 16.04 8.82 -24.04
C CYS A 464 16.55 8.24 -22.71
N LEU A 465 17.81 8.53 -22.34
CA LEU A 465 18.41 8.24 -21.04
C LEU A 465 19.11 9.48 -20.47
N THR A 466 19.17 9.57 -19.13
CA THR A 466 20.08 10.49 -18.44
C THR A 466 21.51 9.95 -18.40
N MET A 467 22.51 10.81 -18.19
CA MET A 467 23.92 10.39 -18.06
C MET A 467 24.13 9.38 -16.93
N GLU A 468 23.45 9.57 -15.79
CA GLU A 468 23.51 8.62 -14.67
C GLU A 468 22.94 7.25 -15.03
N GLN A 469 21.79 7.22 -15.72
CA GLN A 469 21.18 5.96 -16.18
C GLN A 469 22.08 5.25 -17.20
N ALA A 470 22.71 6.00 -18.11
CA ALA A 470 23.64 5.47 -19.09
C ALA A 470 24.86 4.82 -18.41
N TYR A 471 25.46 5.46 -17.40
CA TYR A 471 26.56 4.86 -16.64
C TYR A 471 26.13 3.63 -15.84
N ARG A 472 24.93 3.63 -15.25
CA ARG A 472 24.39 2.46 -14.54
C ARG A 472 24.08 1.29 -15.47
N ALA A 473 23.81 1.55 -16.74
CA ALA A 473 23.54 0.52 -17.73
C ALA A 473 24.80 -0.25 -18.18
N ILE A 474 26.00 0.27 -17.89
CA ILE A 474 27.26 -0.40 -18.22
C ILE A 474 27.49 -1.54 -17.21
N ASP A 475 27.55 -2.78 -17.68
CA ASP A 475 27.94 -3.93 -16.88
C ASP A 475 29.46 -3.98 -16.70
N TRP A 476 29.94 -3.21 -15.72
CA TRP A 476 31.36 -3.15 -15.35
C TRP A 476 31.92 -4.53 -14.98
N ARG A 477 31.10 -5.41 -14.40
CA ARG A 477 31.54 -6.76 -14.00
C ARG A 477 31.88 -7.60 -15.23
N ALA A 478 31.08 -7.53 -16.29
CA ALA A 478 31.38 -8.22 -17.54
C ALA A 478 32.67 -7.71 -18.20
N ILE A 479 32.88 -6.39 -18.22
CA ILE A 479 34.08 -5.77 -18.81
C ILE A 479 35.34 -6.21 -18.07
N PHE A 480 35.37 -6.08 -16.73
CA PHE A 480 36.52 -6.51 -15.93
C PHE A 480 36.76 -8.01 -16.00
N LEU A 481 35.71 -8.83 -16.10
CA LEU A 481 35.83 -10.27 -16.27
C LEU A 481 36.50 -10.61 -17.62
N ILE A 482 36.02 -10.05 -18.73
CA ILE A 482 36.62 -10.29 -20.05
C ILE A 482 38.08 -9.81 -20.07
N ALA A 483 38.35 -8.61 -19.52
CA ALA A 483 39.70 -8.07 -19.43
C ALA A 483 40.64 -8.94 -18.59
N GLY A 484 40.16 -9.51 -17.47
CA GLY A 484 40.95 -10.39 -16.61
C GLY A 484 41.13 -11.81 -17.15
N MET A 485 40.22 -12.29 -18.00
CA MET A 485 40.29 -13.63 -18.60
C MET A 485 41.24 -13.70 -19.79
N LEU A 486 41.48 -12.58 -20.49
CA LEU A 486 42.45 -12.52 -21.59
C LEU A 486 43.87 -12.94 -21.14
N PRO A 487 44.45 -12.37 -20.05
CA PRO A 487 45.73 -12.85 -19.49
C PRO A 487 45.71 -14.29 -18.98
N LEU A 488 44.57 -14.78 -18.49
CA LEU A 488 44.46 -16.16 -18.03
C LEU A 488 44.55 -17.15 -19.20
N GLY A 489 43.90 -16.83 -20.32
CA GLY A 489 44.01 -17.61 -21.55
C GLY A 489 45.45 -17.69 -22.07
N THR A 490 46.17 -16.56 -22.07
CA THR A 490 47.61 -16.55 -22.46
C THR A 490 48.46 -17.33 -21.45
N ALA A 491 48.21 -17.19 -20.14
CA ALA A 491 48.93 -17.95 -19.12
C ALA A 491 48.69 -19.47 -19.26
N MET A 492 47.49 -19.90 -19.64
CA MET A 492 47.21 -21.32 -19.90
C MET A 492 47.96 -21.88 -21.11
N GLN A 493 48.17 -21.07 -22.15
CA GLN A 493 49.01 -21.43 -23.31
C GLN A 493 50.49 -21.46 -22.91
N ASP A 494 50.97 -20.40 -22.26
CA ASP A 494 52.39 -20.28 -21.87
C ASP A 494 52.82 -21.36 -20.86
N THR A 495 51.91 -21.81 -19.99
CA THR A 495 52.19 -22.85 -18.99
C THR A 495 52.06 -24.29 -19.52
N GLY A 496 51.57 -24.48 -20.75
CA GLY A 496 51.30 -25.82 -21.28
C GLY A 496 49.99 -26.46 -20.77
N ALA A 497 49.20 -25.73 -19.97
CA ALA A 497 47.99 -26.27 -19.37
C ALA A 497 46.88 -26.53 -20.41
N ALA A 498 46.80 -25.68 -21.44
CA ALA A 498 45.87 -25.86 -22.54
C ALA A 498 46.22 -27.09 -23.37
N GLU A 499 47.50 -27.31 -23.69
CA GLU A 499 48.02 -28.49 -24.37
C GLU A 499 47.74 -29.75 -23.57
N TYR A 500 48.02 -29.75 -22.25
CA TYR A 500 47.72 -30.90 -21.40
C TYR A 500 46.23 -31.28 -21.42
N LEU A 501 45.32 -30.31 -21.37
CA LEU A 501 43.89 -30.58 -21.44
C LEU A 501 43.45 -31.06 -22.83
N ALA A 502 44.04 -30.51 -23.90
CA ALA A 502 43.80 -30.98 -25.26
C ALA A 502 44.27 -32.43 -25.42
N ASP A 503 45.46 -32.78 -24.94
CA ASP A 503 46.02 -34.13 -24.95
C ASP A 503 45.10 -35.13 -24.25
N GLN A 504 44.51 -34.78 -23.11
CA GLN A 504 43.55 -35.66 -22.42
C GLN A 504 42.31 -35.91 -23.27
N VAL A 505 41.77 -34.88 -23.93
CA VAL A 505 40.62 -35.04 -24.84
C VAL A 505 41.01 -35.92 -26.03
N MET A 506 42.19 -35.70 -26.60
CA MET A 506 42.72 -36.47 -27.73
C MET A 506 42.99 -37.94 -27.36
N LEU A 507 43.48 -38.22 -26.16
CA LEU A 507 43.71 -39.59 -25.68
C LEU A 507 42.41 -40.38 -25.50
N LEU A 508 41.33 -39.71 -25.12
CA LEU A 508 40.01 -40.33 -24.93
C LEU A 508 39.21 -40.46 -26.24
N LEU A 509 39.31 -39.49 -27.16
CA LEU A 509 38.39 -39.35 -28.30
C LEU A 509 39.07 -39.23 -29.66
N GLY A 510 40.40 -39.04 -29.73
CA GLY A 510 41.15 -38.76 -30.95
C GLY A 510 41.06 -39.87 -32.00
N ASP A 511 41.14 -41.14 -31.57
CA ASP A 511 41.05 -42.31 -32.47
C ASP A 511 39.67 -42.46 -33.13
N ALA A 512 38.63 -41.85 -32.54
CA ALA A 512 37.28 -41.87 -33.07
C ALA A 512 37.03 -40.78 -34.14
N GLY A 513 38.00 -39.89 -34.36
CA GLY A 513 37.98 -38.85 -35.39
C GLY A 513 37.53 -37.46 -34.89
N PRO A 514 37.40 -36.48 -35.80
CA PRO A 514 37.21 -35.07 -35.44
C PRO A 514 35.87 -34.75 -34.77
N TRP A 515 34.79 -35.40 -35.20
CA TRP A 515 33.45 -35.15 -34.68
C TRP A 515 33.28 -35.56 -33.21
N PRO A 516 33.77 -36.74 -32.77
CA PRO A 516 33.82 -37.08 -31.35
C PRO A 516 34.61 -36.09 -30.49
N VAL A 517 35.76 -35.61 -30.97
CA VAL A 517 36.56 -34.59 -30.26
C VAL A 517 35.75 -33.29 -30.08
N ILE A 518 35.11 -32.79 -31.14
CA ILE A 518 34.25 -31.60 -31.09
C ILE A 518 33.05 -31.82 -30.15
N ALA A 519 32.44 -33.01 -30.17
CA ALA A 519 31.36 -33.37 -29.27
C ALA A 519 31.81 -33.41 -27.80
N GLY A 520 32.99 -33.97 -27.52
CA GLY A 520 33.59 -33.98 -26.18
C GLY A 520 33.86 -32.57 -25.65
N LEU A 521 34.47 -31.71 -26.48
CA LEU A 521 34.71 -30.30 -26.15
C LEU A 521 33.41 -29.53 -25.93
N TYR A 522 32.36 -29.80 -26.72
CA TYR A 522 31.03 -29.24 -26.50
C TYR A 522 30.47 -29.64 -25.14
N VAL A 523 30.53 -30.93 -24.78
CA VAL A 523 29.97 -31.44 -23.52
C VAL A 523 30.72 -30.85 -22.32
N VAL A 524 32.06 -30.80 -22.36
CA VAL A 524 32.89 -30.17 -21.33
C VAL A 524 32.50 -28.69 -21.18
N THR A 525 32.32 -27.98 -22.29
CA THR A 525 31.86 -26.58 -22.28
C THR A 525 30.46 -26.46 -21.66
N ALA A 526 29.50 -27.30 -22.08
CA ALA A 526 28.14 -27.26 -21.55
C ALA A 526 28.11 -27.52 -20.03
N MET A 527 28.92 -28.46 -19.53
CA MET A 527 29.09 -28.69 -18.09
C MET A 527 29.75 -27.51 -17.38
N GLY A 528 30.78 -26.92 -17.98
CA GLY A 528 31.46 -25.74 -17.45
C GLY A 528 30.54 -24.54 -17.24
N THR A 529 29.50 -24.38 -18.07
CA THR A 529 28.52 -23.28 -17.91
C THR A 529 27.78 -23.31 -16.57
N MET A 530 27.71 -24.47 -15.90
CA MET A 530 27.00 -24.59 -14.62
C MET A 530 27.66 -23.76 -13.50
N ILE A 531 28.97 -23.50 -13.62
CA ILE A 531 29.80 -22.87 -12.59
C ILE A 531 30.42 -21.58 -13.13
N ILE A 532 30.85 -21.57 -14.38
CA ILE A 532 31.63 -20.50 -14.98
C ILE A 532 30.72 -19.65 -15.89
N PRO A 533 30.75 -18.30 -15.77
CA PRO A 533 30.02 -17.42 -16.69
C PRO A 533 30.38 -17.69 -18.15
N THR A 534 29.38 -17.68 -19.04
CA THR A 534 29.51 -18.10 -20.44
C THR A 534 30.65 -17.40 -21.19
N ALA A 535 30.81 -16.09 -21.02
CA ALA A 535 31.87 -15.32 -21.64
C ALA A 535 33.29 -15.74 -21.18
N ALA A 536 33.46 -16.05 -19.88
CA ALA A 536 34.74 -16.52 -19.36
C ALA A 536 35.06 -17.93 -19.87
N LEU A 537 34.05 -18.79 -19.96
CA LEU A 537 34.24 -20.16 -20.39
C LEU A 537 34.69 -20.27 -21.85
N VAL A 538 34.14 -19.45 -22.75
CA VAL A 538 34.59 -19.41 -24.16
C VAL A 538 36.07 -19.01 -24.26
N VAL A 539 36.51 -18.04 -23.45
CA VAL A 539 37.92 -17.60 -23.43
C VAL A 539 38.84 -18.71 -22.91
N LEU A 540 38.42 -19.46 -21.90
CA LEU A 540 39.17 -20.59 -21.34
C LEU A 540 39.25 -21.79 -22.28
N MET A 541 38.16 -22.09 -23.01
CA MET A 541 38.11 -23.21 -23.96
C MET A 541 38.82 -22.88 -25.27
N SER A 542 38.92 -21.61 -25.65
CA SER A 542 39.59 -21.17 -26.89
C SER A 542 41.00 -21.74 -27.08
N PRO A 543 41.94 -21.64 -26.11
CA PRO A 543 43.27 -22.22 -26.26
C PRO A 543 43.25 -23.75 -26.38
N ILE A 544 42.39 -24.44 -25.61
CA ILE A 544 42.24 -25.91 -25.66
C ILE A 544 41.77 -26.36 -27.04
N VAL A 545 40.78 -25.66 -27.61
CA VAL A 545 40.26 -25.95 -28.97
C VAL A 545 41.32 -25.71 -30.04
N LEU A 546 42.10 -24.63 -29.92
CA LEU A 546 43.16 -24.32 -30.86
C LEU A 546 44.23 -25.43 -30.88
N SER A 547 44.68 -25.89 -29.72
CA SER A 547 45.65 -26.99 -29.61
C SER A 547 45.07 -28.30 -30.16
N ALA A 548 43.88 -28.70 -29.72
CA ALA A 548 43.25 -29.95 -30.17
C ALA A 548 43.00 -30.00 -31.68
N MET A 549 42.58 -28.89 -32.30
CA MET A 549 42.37 -28.84 -33.76
C MET A 549 43.67 -28.79 -34.54
N SER A 550 44.70 -28.13 -33.99
CA SER A 550 46.05 -28.10 -34.55
C SER A 550 46.66 -29.51 -34.60
N ASP A 551 46.51 -30.31 -33.54
CA ASP A 551 47.02 -31.69 -33.49
C ASP A 551 46.36 -32.60 -34.53
N MET A 552 45.10 -32.29 -34.88
CA MET A 552 44.36 -32.99 -35.93
C MET A 552 44.62 -32.44 -37.34
N GLY A 553 45.39 -31.34 -37.48
CA GLY A 553 45.61 -30.66 -38.75
C GLY A 553 44.35 -30.03 -39.35
N LEU A 554 43.40 -29.62 -38.51
CA LEU A 554 42.11 -29.07 -38.92
C LEU A 554 41.98 -27.59 -38.54
N SER A 555 41.20 -26.84 -39.31
CA SER A 555 40.88 -25.46 -38.97
C SER A 555 40.01 -25.41 -37.70
N PRO A 556 40.27 -24.47 -36.77
CA PRO A 556 39.56 -24.43 -35.48
C PRO A 556 38.15 -23.83 -35.59
N GLU A 557 37.75 -23.30 -36.75
CA GLU A 557 36.50 -22.55 -36.93
C GLU A 557 35.27 -23.38 -36.54
N THR A 558 35.17 -24.63 -37.01
CA THR A 558 34.04 -25.51 -36.71
C THR A 558 33.95 -25.85 -35.21
N ALA A 559 35.08 -26.17 -34.58
CA ALA A 559 35.12 -26.50 -33.16
C ALA A 559 34.85 -25.27 -32.28
N MET A 560 35.34 -24.10 -32.68
CA MET A 560 35.08 -22.81 -32.02
C MET A 560 33.60 -22.42 -32.11
N MET A 561 32.94 -22.68 -33.24
CA MET A 561 31.49 -22.50 -33.38
C MET A 561 30.73 -23.44 -32.44
N ALA A 562 31.18 -24.70 -32.33
CA ALA A 562 30.57 -25.68 -31.42
C ALA A 562 30.65 -25.23 -29.95
N ILE A 563 31.81 -24.78 -29.47
CA ILE A 563 31.94 -24.31 -28.08
C ILE A 563 31.19 -23.00 -27.83
N ALA A 564 31.11 -22.10 -28.82
CA ALA A 564 30.32 -20.86 -28.70
C ALA A 564 28.82 -21.16 -28.54
N MET A 565 28.32 -22.17 -29.27
CA MET A 565 26.94 -22.65 -29.13
C MET A 565 26.74 -23.39 -27.80
N ALA A 566 27.70 -24.20 -27.36
CA ALA A 566 27.66 -24.87 -26.06
C ALA A 566 27.59 -23.88 -24.89
N ALA A 567 28.45 -22.85 -24.91
CA ALA A 567 28.47 -21.80 -23.90
C ALA A 567 27.18 -20.98 -23.90
N SER A 568 26.57 -20.78 -25.08
CA SER A 568 25.30 -20.06 -25.22
C SER A 568 24.11 -20.90 -24.72
N ALA A 569 24.19 -22.23 -24.79
CA ALA A 569 23.18 -23.18 -24.32
C ALA A 569 23.13 -23.35 -22.78
N SER A 570 23.19 -22.23 -22.06
CA SER A 570 23.26 -22.12 -20.59
C SER A 570 21.88 -22.26 -19.92
N PHE A 571 21.17 -23.35 -20.21
CA PHE A 571 19.80 -23.58 -19.73
C PHE A 571 19.73 -24.27 -18.36
N THR A 572 20.79 -24.99 -17.99
CA THR A 572 20.80 -25.94 -16.86
C THR A 572 20.95 -25.27 -15.49
N SER A 573 21.58 -24.10 -15.43
CA SER A 573 21.82 -23.39 -14.17
C SER A 573 21.33 -21.94 -14.25
N PRO A 574 20.62 -21.45 -13.21
CA PRO A 574 20.21 -20.05 -13.15
C PRO A 574 21.40 -19.11 -12.97
N ILE A 575 22.52 -19.58 -12.42
CA ILE A 575 23.70 -18.76 -12.14
C ILE A 575 24.47 -18.42 -13.42
N SER A 576 24.32 -19.24 -14.46
CA SER A 576 25.08 -19.15 -15.71
C SER A 576 24.81 -17.87 -16.50
N HIS A 577 23.59 -17.34 -16.45
CA HIS A 577 23.22 -16.13 -17.17
C HIS A 577 22.28 -15.22 -16.34
N PRO A 578 22.53 -13.90 -16.27
CA PRO A 578 21.73 -12.98 -15.45
C PRO A 578 20.23 -13.01 -15.76
N ALA A 579 19.84 -13.28 -17.00
CA ALA A 579 18.42 -13.38 -17.37
C ALA A 579 17.70 -14.52 -16.65
N ASN A 580 18.36 -15.67 -16.44
CA ASN A 580 17.77 -16.81 -15.73
C ASN A 580 17.52 -16.47 -14.25
N ILE A 581 18.44 -15.74 -13.61
CA ILE A 581 18.26 -15.24 -12.23
C ILE A 581 17.06 -14.28 -12.16
N LEU A 582 16.97 -13.36 -13.13
CA LEU A 582 15.90 -12.35 -13.19
C LEU A 582 14.51 -12.98 -13.33
N VAL A 583 14.40 -14.12 -14.03
CA VAL A 583 13.14 -14.85 -14.22
C VAL A 583 12.86 -15.82 -13.07
N MET A 584 13.89 -16.35 -12.41
CA MET A 584 13.76 -17.30 -11.29
C MET A 584 12.90 -16.74 -10.15
N GLY A 585 13.11 -15.47 -9.77
CA GLY A 585 12.35 -14.82 -8.70
C GLY A 585 10.87 -14.63 -9.02
N PRO A 586 10.50 -13.83 -10.03
CA PRO A 586 9.11 -13.58 -10.43
C PRO A 586 8.38 -14.82 -10.95
N GLY A 587 9.10 -15.77 -11.56
CA GLY A 587 8.55 -17.02 -12.07
C GLY A 587 8.35 -18.11 -11.01
N GLY A 588 8.83 -17.89 -9.78
CA GLY A 588 8.69 -18.86 -8.68
C GLY A 588 9.48 -20.16 -8.90
N TYR A 589 10.49 -20.14 -9.77
CA TYR A 589 11.26 -21.34 -10.12
C TYR A 589 12.34 -21.65 -9.08
N ARG A 590 12.53 -22.93 -8.80
CA ARG A 590 13.65 -23.43 -7.98
C ARG A 590 14.82 -23.81 -8.87
N PHE A 591 16.00 -23.92 -8.27
CA PHE A 591 17.21 -24.37 -8.97
C PHE A 591 17.02 -25.73 -9.66
N VAL A 592 16.26 -26.64 -9.02
CA VAL A 592 15.93 -27.96 -9.57
C VAL A 592 15.07 -27.88 -10.83
N ASP A 593 14.20 -26.86 -10.95
CA ASP A 593 13.35 -26.68 -12.13
C ASP A 593 14.18 -26.34 -13.37
N TYR A 594 15.25 -25.54 -13.18
CA TYR A 594 16.22 -25.24 -14.24
C TYR A 594 16.99 -26.48 -14.69
N ILE A 595 17.42 -27.35 -13.77
CA ILE A 595 18.09 -28.60 -14.15
C ILE A 595 17.13 -29.52 -14.91
N LYS A 596 15.89 -29.65 -14.42
CA LYS A 596 14.89 -30.57 -14.97
C LYS A 596 14.51 -30.25 -16.42
N VAL A 597 14.38 -28.97 -16.76
CA VAL A 597 14.05 -28.51 -18.12
C VAL A 597 15.32 -28.26 -18.95
N GLY A 598 16.37 -27.76 -18.32
CA GLY A 598 17.62 -27.38 -18.95
C GLY A 598 18.40 -28.57 -19.51
N ILE A 599 18.54 -29.68 -18.77
CA ILE A 599 19.28 -30.86 -19.27
C ILE A 599 18.66 -31.40 -20.58
N PRO A 600 17.35 -31.72 -20.65
CA PRO A 600 16.74 -32.17 -21.91
C PRO A 600 16.91 -31.17 -23.05
N LEU A 601 16.78 -29.87 -22.77
CA LEU A 601 16.93 -28.83 -23.78
C LEU A 601 18.38 -28.75 -24.28
N THR A 602 19.38 -28.80 -23.40
CA THR A 602 20.80 -28.83 -23.76
C THR A 602 21.13 -30.07 -24.59
N ILE A 603 20.54 -31.23 -24.30
CA ILE A 603 20.71 -32.45 -25.13
C ILE A 603 20.12 -32.24 -26.53
N ILE A 604 18.93 -31.66 -26.63
CA ILE A 604 18.30 -31.38 -27.93
C ILE A 604 19.15 -30.38 -28.73
N VAL A 605 19.65 -29.33 -28.09
CA VAL A 605 20.53 -28.34 -28.72
C VAL A 605 21.84 -29.00 -29.14
N PHE A 606 22.43 -29.87 -28.32
CA PHE A 606 23.62 -30.64 -28.68
C PHE A 606 23.40 -31.47 -29.94
N ILE A 607 22.31 -32.24 -30.01
CA ILE A 607 21.98 -33.04 -31.20
C ILE A 607 21.79 -32.14 -32.43
N ALA A 608 21.05 -31.03 -32.29
CA ALA A 608 20.84 -30.08 -33.38
C ALA A 608 22.16 -29.48 -33.87
N VAL A 609 23.04 -29.06 -32.96
CA VAL A 609 24.36 -28.50 -33.27
C VAL A 609 25.22 -29.53 -34.00
N MET A 610 25.28 -30.76 -33.53
CA MET A 610 26.10 -31.83 -34.16
C MET A 610 25.58 -32.25 -35.53
N LEU A 611 24.27 -32.14 -35.79
CA LEU A 611 23.68 -32.41 -37.11
C LEU A 611 23.87 -31.25 -38.09
N LEU A 612 23.85 -30.01 -37.61
CA LEU A 612 23.90 -28.81 -38.45
C LEU A 612 25.33 -28.33 -38.75
N LEU A 613 26.27 -28.53 -37.81
CA LEU A 613 27.67 -28.14 -37.98
C LEU A 613 28.31 -28.73 -39.25
N PRO A 614 28.16 -30.03 -39.59
CA PRO A 614 28.76 -30.59 -40.81
C PRO A 614 28.26 -29.92 -42.10
N VAL A 615 27.01 -29.46 -42.10
CA VAL A 615 26.36 -28.86 -43.28
C VAL A 615 26.73 -27.39 -43.43
N LEU A 616 26.77 -26.66 -42.32
CA LEU A 616 26.96 -25.21 -42.33
C LEU A 616 28.43 -24.79 -42.18
N TRP A 617 29.23 -25.55 -41.42
CA TRP A 617 30.66 -25.32 -41.15
C TRP A 617 31.44 -26.63 -41.36
N PRO A 618 31.62 -27.09 -42.61
CA PRO A 618 32.34 -28.33 -42.90
C PRO A 618 33.79 -28.24 -42.41
N LEU A 619 34.35 -29.37 -41.99
CA LEU A 619 35.74 -29.45 -41.56
C LEU A 619 36.65 -29.12 -42.74
N VAL A 620 37.51 -28.12 -42.54
CA VAL A 620 38.51 -27.71 -43.53
C VAL A 620 39.89 -28.08 -42.98
N PRO A 621 40.78 -28.70 -43.76
CA PRO A 621 42.17 -28.89 -43.34
C PRO A 621 42.81 -27.55 -43.01
N ALA A 622 43.66 -27.51 -41.99
CA ALA A 622 44.41 -26.32 -41.63
C ALA A 622 45.30 -25.93 -42.83
N VAL A 623 45.08 -24.73 -43.38
CA VAL A 623 45.96 -24.19 -44.42
C VAL A 623 47.22 -23.71 -43.70
N PRO A 624 48.44 -24.09 -44.13
CA PRO A 624 49.70 -23.65 -43.53
C PRO A 624 49.91 -22.14 -43.63
#